data_AF-H5SJX2-F1
#
_entry.id   AF-H5SJX2-F1
#
_cell.length_a   1.000
_cell.length_b   1.000
_cell.length_c   1.000
_cell.angle_alpha   90.00
_cell.angle_beta   90.00
_cell.angle_gamma   90.00
#
_symmetry.space_group_name_H-M   'P 1'
#
loop_
_entity.id
_entity.type
_entity.pdbx_description
1 polymer ?
#
loop_
_entity_poly.entity_id
_entity_poly.type
_entity_poly.pdbx_seq_one_letter_code
_entity_poly.pdbx_strand_id
1 'polypeptide(L)'
;MQPRLDKQSLDEAYPTLADAIIRAIRERGGDLETQYIHWVFGFSTGHFAVDPSAAEAARYLASKLVDNHAKEGDRISAYAWEMEIWDHLPGRPRTITKTLQETRRVHDIWPRTPREGSIGGHDTERAIVEITREINNSMDTVVILLTPTAASTAPPGRADIKVWGQDHPEYLRVLEQWYRVPGTSGASLQVPYYVVKPDSKVKRTLDVIILVPKHFVGTPISEKTPPESQPMASPPPKTPPREKPKNASWIPIILLFIIGAVFTMVFVKTWLFPQPLSVTINREHSYVLRGKNEGIVLTGSDQAHIPEGWHRVVLRGLPQRVVARIRRQQAGIIVRAENSNIRVSDMTYNEYFLRYGERAELEFFGNELLEPSLPPQGWRQRVEIEVNRVQR
;
A
#
# COMPACT_ATOMS: atom_id res chain seq x y z
N MET A 1 -22.48 6.68 -13.05
CA MET A 1 -21.19 7.40 -12.98
C MET A 1 -20.57 7.12 -11.61
N GLN A 2 -19.28 6.77 -11.54
CA GLN A 2 -18.62 6.57 -10.24
C GLN A 2 -18.46 7.91 -9.51
N PRO A 3 -18.49 7.93 -8.17
CA PRO A 3 -18.15 9.12 -7.39
C PRO A 3 -16.77 9.63 -7.78
N ARG A 4 -16.66 10.92 -8.11
CA ARG A 4 -15.39 11.58 -8.47
C ARG A 4 -15.04 12.64 -7.44
N LEU A 5 -13.78 12.68 -7.03
CA LEU A 5 -13.27 13.74 -6.19
C LEU A 5 -13.34 15.10 -6.89
N ASP A 6 -13.91 16.11 -6.22
CA ASP A 6 -13.85 17.49 -6.66
C ASP A 6 -12.54 18.14 -6.21
N LYS A 7 -11.51 18.08 -7.06
CA LYS A 7 -10.18 18.61 -6.74
C LYS A 7 -10.19 20.11 -6.46
N GLN A 8 -11.08 20.88 -7.09
CA GLN A 8 -11.19 22.32 -6.83
C GLN A 8 -11.54 22.59 -5.36
N SER A 9 -12.39 21.77 -4.74
CA SER A 9 -12.70 21.93 -3.32
C SER A 9 -11.51 21.70 -2.39
N LEU A 10 -10.60 20.79 -2.77
CA LEU A 10 -9.34 20.60 -2.07
C LEU A 10 -8.37 21.75 -2.34
N ASP A 11 -8.39 22.32 -3.54
CA ASP A 11 -7.60 23.50 -3.87
C ASP A 11 -7.99 24.71 -3.02
N GLU A 12 -9.28 24.89 -2.80
CA GLU A 12 -9.84 25.94 -1.93
C GLU A 12 -9.48 25.73 -0.45
N ALA A 13 -9.48 24.48 0.01
CA ALA A 13 -9.15 24.15 1.41
C ALA A 13 -7.64 24.08 1.70
N TYR A 14 -6.83 23.88 0.66
CA TYR A 14 -5.38 23.67 0.77
C TYR A 14 -4.63 24.80 1.50
N PRO A 15 -4.86 26.10 1.23
CA PRO A 15 -4.15 27.18 1.93
C PRO A 15 -4.28 27.10 3.45
N THR A 16 -5.46 26.75 3.96
CA THR A 16 -5.68 26.60 5.41
C THR A 16 -4.84 25.46 6.00
N LEU A 17 -4.70 24.35 5.28
CA LEU A 17 -3.84 23.23 5.68
C LEU A 17 -2.36 23.63 5.67
N ALA A 18 -1.90 24.23 4.57
CA ALA A 18 -0.52 24.69 4.43
C ALA A 18 -0.15 25.71 5.52
N ASP A 19 -0.99 26.71 5.74
CA ASP A 19 -0.78 27.74 6.77
C ASP A 19 -0.70 27.12 8.17
N ALA A 20 -1.56 26.14 8.49
CA ALA A 20 -1.52 25.46 9.78
C ALA A 20 -0.18 24.72 10.01
N ILE A 21 0.34 24.05 8.98
CA ILE A 21 1.63 23.34 9.04
C ILE A 21 2.79 24.33 9.16
N ILE A 22 2.84 25.32 8.28
CA ILE A 22 3.93 26.32 8.23
C ILE A 22 3.98 27.11 9.53
N ARG A 23 2.82 27.55 10.05
CA ARG A 23 2.72 28.23 11.34
C ARG A 23 3.24 27.34 12.47
N ALA A 24 2.82 26.06 12.51
CA ALA A 24 3.27 25.13 13.54
C ALA A 24 4.79 24.91 13.52
N ILE A 25 5.41 24.80 12.34
CA ILE A 25 6.87 24.69 12.22
C ILE A 25 7.55 25.97 12.71
N ARG A 26 7.07 27.14 12.26
CA ARG A 26 7.65 28.45 12.61
C ARG A 26 7.57 28.76 14.11
N GLU A 27 6.42 28.52 14.73
CA GLU A 27 6.21 28.72 16.17
C GLU A 27 7.11 27.84 17.04
N ARG A 28 7.70 26.78 16.47
CA ARG A 28 8.64 25.86 17.14
C ARG A 28 10.10 26.09 16.76
N GLY A 29 10.40 27.18 16.05
CA GLY A 29 11.76 27.60 15.70
C GLY A 29 12.27 27.07 14.35
N GLY A 30 11.41 26.39 13.58
CA GLY A 30 11.77 25.96 12.23
C GLY A 30 11.60 27.06 11.18
N ASP A 31 12.37 26.98 10.11
CA ASP A 31 12.27 27.90 8.97
C ASP A 31 12.38 27.14 7.64
N LEU A 32 11.26 27.06 6.93
CA LEU A 32 11.15 26.37 5.65
C LEU A 32 11.95 27.06 4.53
N GLU A 33 12.47 28.27 4.72
CA GLU A 33 13.33 28.93 3.73
C GLU A 33 14.80 28.60 3.96
N THR A 34 15.24 28.54 5.22
CA THR A 34 16.66 28.41 5.58
C THR A 34 17.08 27.03 6.07
N GLN A 35 16.15 26.10 6.29
CA GLN A 35 16.44 24.76 6.78
C GLN A 35 15.84 23.66 5.90
N TYR A 36 16.52 22.51 5.79
CA TYR A 36 15.95 21.29 5.25
C TYR A 36 14.97 20.65 6.24
N ILE A 37 13.88 20.13 5.68
CA ILE A 37 12.77 19.55 6.42
C ILE A 37 12.63 18.07 6.06
N HIS A 38 12.31 17.24 7.04
CA HIS A 38 11.85 15.87 6.81
C HIS A 38 10.32 15.81 6.88
N TRP A 39 9.68 15.69 5.72
CA TRP A 39 8.24 15.56 5.58
C TRP A 39 7.81 14.10 5.76
N VAL A 40 7.05 13.81 6.81
CA VAL A 40 6.56 12.46 7.10
C VAL A 40 5.04 12.43 6.92
N PHE A 41 4.57 11.68 5.94
CA PHE A 41 3.15 11.51 5.67
C PHE A 41 2.68 10.14 6.16
N GLY A 42 1.67 10.12 7.01
CA GLY A 42 0.91 8.90 7.30
C GLY A 42 -0.38 8.88 6.50
N PHE A 43 -0.82 7.68 6.10
CA PHE A 43 -2.15 7.46 5.53
C PHE A 43 -2.90 6.33 6.26
N SER A 44 -4.09 6.62 6.78
CA SER A 44 -5.00 5.59 7.29
C SER A 44 -5.49 4.79 6.08
N THR A 45 -5.19 3.50 5.98
CA THR A 45 -5.48 2.73 4.75
C THR A 45 -6.68 1.80 4.88
N GLY A 46 -7.15 1.52 6.10
CA GLY A 46 -8.22 0.55 6.36
C GLY A 46 -9.57 0.90 5.74
N HIS A 47 -9.77 2.16 5.32
CA HIS A 47 -11.00 2.63 4.68
C HIS A 47 -10.90 2.69 3.15
N PHE A 48 -9.72 2.52 2.54
CA PHE A 48 -9.50 2.82 1.11
C PHE A 48 -10.40 2.03 0.16
N ALA A 49 -10.76 0.79 0.52
CA ALA A 49 -11.65 -0.04 -0.28
C ALA A 49 -13.12 0.46 -0.24
N VAL A 50 -13.53 1.08 0.88
CA VAL A 50 -14.92 1.53 1.12
C VAL A 50 -15.10 2.99 0.72
N ASP A 51 -14.08 3.83 0.92
CA ASP A 51 -14.06 5.22 0.49
C ASP A 51 -12.78 5.55 -0.32
N PRO A 52 -12.76 5.17 -1.61
CA PRO A 52 -11.65 5.52 -2.50
C PRO A 52 -11.44 7.03 -2.67
N SER A 53 -12.49 7.84 -2.45
CA SER A 53 -12.45 9.29 -2.62
C SER A 53 -11.67 9.98 -1.50
N ALA A 54 -11.81 9.50 -0.25
CA ALA A 54 -10.99 9.95 0.87
C ALA A 54 -9.50 9.60 0.65
N ALA A 55 -9.23 8.39 0.15
CA ALA A 55 -7.88 7.96 -0.20
C ALA A 55 -7.26 8.84 -1.30
N GLU A 56 -8.03 9.19 -2.33
CA GLU A 56 -7.60 10.11 -3.38
C GLU A 56 -7.36 11.52 -2.83
N ALA A 57 -8.25 12.03 -1.97
CA ALA A 57 -8.11 13.33 -1.34
C ALA A 57 -6.85 13.45 -0.49
N ALA A 58 -6.54 12.43 0.32
CA ALA A 58 -5.32 12.37 1.12
C ALA A 58 -4.07 12.43 0.24
N ARG A 59 -3.98 11.58 -0.80
CA ARG A 59 -2.84 11.60 -1.74
C ARG A 59 -2.71 12.91 -2.48
N TYR A 60 -3.83 13.53 -2.84
CA TYR A 60 -3.86 14.81 -3.51
C TYR A 60 -3.26 15.91 -2.64
N LEU A 61 -3.71 16.03 -1.38
CA LEU A 61 -3.18 17.02 -0.45
C LEU A 61 -1.72 16.79 -0.08
N ALA A 62 -1.30 15.54 0.15
CA ALA A 62 0.10 15.20 0.41
C ALA A 62 1.00 15.59 -0.77
N SER A 63 0.58 15.26 -1.99
CA SER A 63 1.28 15.65 -3.22
C SER A 63 1.38 17.17 -3.32
N LYS A 64 0.28 17.89 -3.11
CA LYS A 64 0.24 19.34 -3.21
C LYS A 64 1.12 20.04 -2.17
N LEU A 65 1.20 19.50 -0.95
CA LEU A 65 2.12 19.99 0.08
C LEU A 65 3.58 19.83 -0.34
N VAL A 66 3.94 18.65 -0.84
CA VAL A 66 5.30 18.40 -1.35
C VAL A 66 5.62 19.33 -2.51
N ASP A 67 4.74 19.40 -3.51
CA ASP A 67 4.99 20.15 -4.74
C ASP A 67 5.18 21.65 -4.49
N ASN A 68 4.49 22.20 -3.48
CA ASN A 68 4.51 23.64 -3.20
C ASN A 68 5.47 24.08 -2.09
N HIS A 69 5.81 23.19 -1.15
CA HIS A 69 6.59 23.57 0.05
C HIS A 69 7.86 22.78 0.26
N ALA A 70 7.99 21.61 -0.35
CA ALA A 70 9.21 20.84 -0.20
C ALA A 70 10.23 21.28 -1.25
N LYS A 71 11.51 21.29 -0.85
CA LYS A 71 12.62 21.77 -1.69
C LYS A 71 13.70 20.72 -1.85
N GLU A 72 14.58 20.95 -2.82
CA GLU A 72 15.75 20.09 -3.03
C GLU A 72 16.55 19.95 -1.74
N GLY A 73 16.89 18.73 -1.36
CA GLY A 73 17.58 18.41 -0.10
C GLY A 73 16.65 18.03 1.06
N ASP A 74 15.35 18.37 1.01
CA ASP A 74 14.38 17.88 1.99
C ASP A 74 14.26 16.35 1.92
N ARG A 75 13.78 15.73 2.99
CA ARG A 75 13.51 14.29 3.05
C ARG A 75 12.01 14.05 3.06
N ILE A 76 11.55 12.95 2.46
CA ILE A 76 10.15 12.51 2.49
C ILE A 76 10.08 11.05 2.93
N SER A 77 9.20 10.77 3.88
CA SER A 77 8.78 9.41 4.23
C SER A 77 7.26 9.29 4.11
N ALA A 78 6.80 8.10 3.70
CA ALA A 78 5.39 7.75 3.69
C ALA A 78 5.18 6.49 4.52
N TYR A 79 4.21 6.53 5.42
CA TYR A 79 3.77 5.38 6.20
C TYR A 79 2.29 5.12 5.90
N ALA A 80 1.92 3.86 5.84
CA ALA A 80 0.53 3.45 5.88
C ALA A 80 0.22 2.92 7.27
N TRP A 81 -0.99 3.15 7.77
CA TRP A 81 -1.40 2.56 9.04
C TRP A 81 -2.85 2.07 9.02
N GLU A 82 -3.08 1.09 9.89
CA GLU A 82 -4.40 0.60 10.30
C GLU A 82 -4.32 0.42 11.81
N MET A 83 -4.37 -0.82 12.33
CA MET A 83 -4.08 -1.09 13.75
C MET A 83 -2.58 -1.00 14.10
N GLU A 84 -1.73 -1.05 13.08
CA GLU A 84 -0.27 -0.95 13.16
C GLU A 84 0.21 -0.16 11.95
N ILE A 85 1.38 0.46 12.07
CA ILE A 85 2.06 1.01 10.91
C ILE A 85 2.62 -0.12 10.04
N TRP A 86 2.67 0.11 8.74
CA TRP A 86 3.38 -0.75 7.82
C TRP A 86 4.02 0.10 6.72
N ASP A 87 5.18 -0.35 6.27
CA ASP A 87 5.88 0.33 5.22
C ASP A 87 5.29 -0.06 3.87
N HIS A 88 4.55 0.87 3.26
CA HIS A 88 3.94 0.64 1.94
C HIS A 88 5.00 0.44 0.87
N LEU A 89 6.15 1.09 1.02
CA LEU A 89 7.32 0.93 0.17
C LEU A 89 8.57 0.82 1.03
N PRO A 90 8.98 -0.40 1.42
CA PRO A 90 10.10 -0.63 2.33
C PRO A 90 11.31 0.22 1.93
N GLY A 91 11.70 1.18 2.77
CA GLY A 91 12.75 2.10 2.38
C GLY A 91 13.07 3.23 3.34
N ARG A 92 14.31 3.72 3.23
CA ARG A 92 14.76 4.93 3.92
C ARG A 92 14.03 6.17 3.37
N PRO A 93 13.98 7.28 4.14
CA PRO A 93 13.48 8.56 3.63
C PRO A 93 14.08 8.88 2.25
N ARG A 94 13.24 9.38 1.33
CA ARG A 94 13.69 9.82 0.01
C ARG A 94 14.09 11.27 0.06
N THR A 95 15.30 11.59 -0.38
CA THR A 95 15.72 12.98 -0.53
C THR A 95 15.07 13.57 -1.79
N ILE A 96 14.53 14.78 -1.69
CA ILE A 96 14.00 15.50 -2.82
C ILE A 96 15.14 16.02 -3.67
N THR A 97 15.02 15.77 -4.95
CA THR A 97 15.93 16.13 -6.02
C THR A 97 15.07 16.88 -7.03
N LYS A 98 15.53 18.03 -7.53
CA LYS A 98 14.73 18.94 -8.39
C LYS A 98 14.42 18.40 -9.80
N THR A 99 14.67 17.13 -10.08
CA THR A 99 14.33 16.56 -11.38
C THR A 99 12.82 16.29 -11.48
N LEU A 100 12.20 16.62 -12.61
CA LEU A 100 10.76 16.33 -12.86
C LEU A 100 10.42 14.83 -12.73
N GLN A 101 11.40 13.95 -12.98
CA GLN A 101 11.29 12.51 -12.78
C GLN A 101 11.23 12.16 -11.27
N GLU A 102 12.00 12.89 -10.47
CA GLU A 102 11.94 13.08 -9.01
C GLU A 102 10.51 13.22 -8.47
N THR A 103 9.87 14.33 -8.84
CA THR A 103 8.54 14.70 -8.36
C THR A 103 7.51 13.61 -8.63
N ARG A 104 7.54 13.02 -9.84
CA ARG A 104 6.66 11.87 -10.18
C ARG A 104 6.88 10.65 -9.29
N ARG A 105 8.15 10.31 -8.99
CA ARG A 105 8.50 9.19 -8.10
C ARG A 105 8.10 9.44 -6.65
N VAL A 106 7.96 10.71 -6.23
CA VAL A 106 7.41 11.02 -4.92
C VAL A 106 5.91 10.70 -4.87
N HIS A 107 5.12 10.98 -5.91
CA HIS A 107 3.70 10.60 -5.86
C HIS A 107 3.47 9.08 -5.83
N ASP A 108 4.44 8.30 -6.31
CA ASP A 108 4.39 6.85 -6.26
C ASP A 108 4.63 6.28 -4.84
N ILE A 109 5.09 7.08 -3.87
CA ILE A 109 5.27 6.58 -2.49
C ILE A 109 3.99 6.55 -1.67
N TRP A 110 2.92 7.18 -2.14
CA TRP A 110 1.67 7.19 -1.40
C TRP A 110 0.94 5.86 -1.53
N PRO A 111 0.44 5.29 -0.41
CA PRO A 111 -0.30 4.05 -0.44
C PRO A 111 -1.55 4.17 -1.31
N ARG A 112 -1.79 3.12 -2.10
CA ARG A 112 -2.95 3.01 -3.01
C ARG A 112 -3.97 1.98 -2.54
N THR A 113 -3.58 1.09 -1.63
CA THR A 113 -4.40 -0.01 -1.14
C THR A 113 -4.26 -0.16 0.38
N PRO A 114 -5.26 -0.76 1.05
CA PRO A 114 -5.10 -1.29 2.41
C PRO A 114 -3.95 -2.29 2.52
N ARG A 115 -3.58 -2.63 3.76
CA ARG A 115 -2.65 -3.74 4.02
C ARG A 115 -3.25 -5.05 3.49
N GLU A 116 -2.43 -5.94 2.95
CA GLU A 116 -2.92 -7.28 2.62
C GLU A 116 -3.44 -7.96 3.89
N GLY A 117 -4.70 -8.44 3.83
CA GLY A 117 -5.36 -9.04 4.99
C GLY A 117 -5.89 -8.01 5.99
N SER A 118 -6.01 -6.73 5.59
CA SER A 118 -6.66 -5.70 6.37
C SER A 118 -8.02 -6.17 6.89
N ILE A 119 -8.25 -5.95 8.17
CA ILE A 119 -9.54 -6.18 8.84
C ILE A 119 -10.30 -4.87 9.08
N GLY A 120 -9.79 -3.75 8.56
CA GLY A 120 -10.28 -2.41 8.84
C GLY A 120 -9.83 -1.87 10.20
N GLY A 121 -10.46 -0.76 10.62
CA GLY A 121 -10.06 -0.01 11.81
C GLY A 121 -8.80 0.82 11.60
N HIS A 122 -8.48 1.66 12.59
CA HIS A 122 -7.19 2.34 12.69
C HIS A 122 -6.90 2.81 14.12
N ASP A 123 -5.64 2.82 14.50
CA ASP A 123 -5.16 3.30 15.80
C ASP A 123 -4.21 4.47 15.59
N THR A 124 -4.75 5.69 15.67
CA THR A 124 -4.03 6.94 15.41
C THR A 124 -2.98 7.20 16.47
N GLU A 125 -3.31 7.03 17.75
CA GLU A 125 -2.37 7.24 18.86
C GLU A 125 -1.20 6.26 18.79
N ARG A 126 -1.46 4.99 18.48
CA ARG A 126 -0.40 4.01 18.25
C ARG A 126 0.44 4.35 17.03
N ALA A 127 -0.18 4.74 15.91
CA ALA A 127 0.55 5.14 14.70
C ALA A 127 1.48 6.33 14.95
N ILE A 128 1.06 7.31 15.75
CA ILE A 128 1.92 8.43 16.16
C ILE A 128 3.16 7.91 16.89
N VAL A 129 3.00 7.00 17.85
CA VAL A 129 4.12 6.44 18.62
C VAL A 129 5.05 5.62 17.74
N GLU A 130 4.50 4.76 16.89
CA GLU A 130 5.31 3.92 16.01
C GLU A 130 6.06 4.75 14.96
N ILE A 131 5.41 5.72 14.32
CA ILE A 131 6.06 6.59 13.33
C ILE A 131 7.17 7.42 13.97
N THR A 132 6.91 8.07 15.10
CA THR A 132 7.92 8.90 15.79
C THR A 132 9.14 8.08 16.24
N ARG A 133 8.92 6.81 16.62
CA ARG A 133 9.99 5.86 16.91
C ARG A 133 10.78 5.47 15.66
N GLU A 134 10.11 5.13 14.56
CA GLU A 134 10.77 4.75 13.29
C GLU A 134 11.65 5.86 12.72
N ILE A 135 11.25 7.12 12.86
CA ILE A 135 12.06 8.28 12.45
C ILE A 135 13.11 8.67 13.51
N ASN A 136 13.31 7.86 14.55
CA ASN A 136 14.26 8.08 15.65
C ASN A 136 14.10 9.45 16.34
N ASN A 137 12.87 9.96 16.47
CA ASN A 137 12.59 11.29 17.03
C ASN A 137 13.41 12.43 16.38
N SER A 138 13.58 12.38 15.05
CA SER A 138 14.29 13.44 14.32
C SER A 138 13.63 14.81 14.52
N MET A 139 14.43 15.82 14.89
CA MET A 139 13.93 17.15 15.30
C MET A 139 13.73 18.12 14.12
N ASP A 140 14.11 17.73 12.91
CA ASP A 140 13.88 18.43 11.64
C ASP A 140 12.59 17.96 10.93
N THR A 141 11.74 17.18 11.63
CA THR A 141 10.63 16.47 11.02
C THR A 141 9.28 17.14 11.28
N VAL A 142 8.40 17.11 10.29
CA VAL A 142 6.96 17.32 10.46
C VAL A 142 6.20 16.05 10.11
N VAL A 143 5.35 15.59 11.02
CA VAL A 143 4.49 14.40 10.81
C VAL A 143 3.07 14.85 10.50
N ILE A 144 2.53 14.38 9.39
CA ILE A 144 1.20 14.73 8.88
C ILE A 144 0.44 13.43 8.65
N LEU A 145 -0.55 13.14 9.48
CA LEU A 145 -1.40 11.95 9.35
C LEU A 145 -2.72 12.33 8.68
N LEU A 146 -3.06 11.63 7.61
CA LEU A 146 -4.27 11.87 6.80
C LEU A 146 -5.24 10.70 6.98
N THR A 147 -6.45 10.99 7.48
CA THR A 147 -7.44 9.97 7.83
C THR A 147 -8.88 10.51 7.70
N PRO A 148 -9.89 9.69 7.42
CA PRO A 148 -11.28 10.14 7.41
C PRO A 148 -11.76 10.55 8.81
N THR A 149 -11.16 9.96 9.84
CA THR A 149 -11.45 10.27 11.25
C THR A 149 -10.16 10.24 12.05
N ALA A 150 -9.91 11.24 12.89
CA ALA A 150 -8.74 11.26 13.76
C ALA A 150 -8.86 10.27 14.94
N ALA A 151 -10.10 9.99 15.37
CA ALA A 151 -10.36 9.10 16.49
C ALA A 151 -10.03 7.64 16.15
N SER A 152 -9.19 7.02 16.97
CA SER A 152 -8.87 5.60 16.87
C SER A 152 -10.14 4.74 16.94
N THR A 153 -10.29 3.83 15.98
CA THR A 153 -11.46 3.00 15.80
C THR A 153 -11.05 1.55 15.63
N ALA A 154 -11.55 0.68 16.51
CA ALA A 154 -11.32 -0.76 16.40
C ALA A 154 -11.91 -1.32 15.10
N PRO A 155 -11.41 -2.45 14.58
CA PRO A 155 -11.96 -3.07 13.38
C PRO A 155 -13.44 -3.45 13.57
N PRO A 156 -14.28 -3.33 12.52
CA PRO A 156 -15.70 -3.68 12.62
C PRO A 156 -15.89 -5.12 13.14
N GLY A 157 -16.75 -5.28 14.15
CA GLY A 157 -17.03 -6.58 14.77
C GLY A 157 -15.94 -7.13 15.69
N ARG A 158 -14.87 -6.36 15.98
CA ARG A 158 -13.76 -6.76 16.85
C ARG A 158 -13.67 -5.90 18.12
N ALA A 159 -14.68 -6.03 18.98
CA ALA A 159 -14.70 -5.34 20.28
C ALA A 159 -13.61 -5.82 21.25
N ASP A 160 -12.98 -6.96 20.98
CA ASP A 160 -11.84 -7.50 21.71
C ASP A 160 -10.54 -6.73 21.46
N ILE A 161 -10.45 -5.99 20.36
CA ILE A 161 -9.28 -5.17 20.03
C ILE A 161 -9.40 -3.81 20.69
N LYS A 162 -8.52 -3.54 21.66
CA LYS A 162 -8.43 -2.25 22.32
C LYS A 162 -7.46 -1.34 21.56
N VAL A 163 -7.98 -0.23 21.03
CA VAL A 163 -7.16 0.87 20.48
C VAL A 163 -6.49 1.66 21.59
N TRP A 164 -5.39 2.33 21.28
CA TRP A 164 -4.78 3.29 22.19
C TRP A 164 -5.65 4.54 22.28
N GLY A 165 -5.82 5.03 23.50
CA GLY A 165 -6.49 6.28 23.80
C GLY A 165 -5.49 7.42 23.96
N GLN A 166 -6.01 8.65 24.08
CA GLN A 166 -5.19 9.85 24.34
C GLN A 166 -4.50 9.83 25.72
N ASP A 167 -4.94 8.94 26.62
CA ASP A 167 -4.38 8.68 27.93
C ASP A 167 -3.31 7.56 27.93
N HIS A 168 -3.02 6.95 26.78
CA HIS A 168 -2.06 5.86 26.71
C HIS A 168 -0.63 6.34 27.07
N PRO A 169 0.09 5.69 27.99
CA PRO A 169 1.37 6.21 28.50
C PRO A 169 2.45 6.45 27.45
N GLU A 170 2.54 5.58 26.44
CA GLU A 170 3.50 5.75 25.34
C GLU A 170 3.15 6.96 24.46
N TYR A 171 1.85 7.22 24.27
CA TYR A 171 1.40 8.37 23.51
C TYR A 171 1.70 9.68 24.26
N LEU A 172 1.42 9.70 25.56
CA LEU A 172 1.78 10.82 26.43
C LEU A 172 3.29 11.10 26.43
N ARG A 173 4.13 10.05 26.45
CA ARG A 173 5.59 10.19 26.33
C ARG A 173 6.02 10.83 25.02
N VAL A 174 5.38 10.50 23.90
CA VAL A 174 5.66 11.20 22.63
C VAL A 174 5.32 12.68 22.74
N LEU A 175 4.20 13.03 23.39
CA LEU A 175 3.80 14.43 23.60
C LEU A 175 4.71 15.21 24.57
N GLU A 176 5.63 14.55 25.29
CA GLU A 176 6.67 15.26 26.04
C GLU A 176 7.64 15.98 25.11
N GLN A 177 7.94 15.40 23.93
CA GLN A 177 8.89 15.92 22.95
C GLN A 177 8.22 16.55 21.73
N TRP A 178 7.05 16.04 21.37
CA TRP A 178 6.29 16.49 20.20
C TRP A 178 5.11 17.35 20.60
N TYR A 179 4.83 18.35 19.77
CA TYR A 179 3.64 19.18 19.84
C TYR A 179 2.65 18.72 18.77
N ARG A 180 1.54 18.13 19.20
CA ARG A 180 0.36 17.94 18.35
C ARG A 180 -0.36 19.27 18.22
N VAL A 181 -0.51 19.76 16.99
CA VAL A 181 -1.27 21.00 16.74
C VAL A 181 -2.70 20.79 17.24
N PRO A 182 -3.23 21.68 18.11
CA PRO A 182 -4.57 21.53 18.66
C PRO A 182 -5.63 21.75 17.58
N GLY A 183 -6.79 21.11 17.74
CA GLY A 183 -7.93 21.23 16.85
C GLY A 183 -9.19 20.62 17.46
N THR A 184 -10.15 20.21 16.62
CA THR A 184 -11.44 19.69 17.04
C THR A 184 -11.53 18.17 16.87
N SER A 185 -12.20 17.49 17.81
CA SER A 185 -12.51 16.05 17.70
C SER A 185 -11.28 15.14 17.53
N GLY A 186 -10.14 15.55 18.07
CA GLY A 186 -8.87 14.85 17.92
C GLY A 186 -8.08 15.23 16.65
N ALA A 187 -8.71 15.75 15.60
CA ALA A 187 -7.96 16.27 14.46
C ALA A 187 -7.25 17.58 14.81
N SER A 188 -6.10 17.86 14.20
CA SER A 188 -5.51 19.20 14.21
C SER A 188 -6.27 20.13 13.28
N LEU A 189 -6.74 19.60 12.15
CA LEU A 189 -7.56 20.31 11.17
C LEU A 189 -8.53 19.32 10.50
N GLN A 190 -9.74 19.78 10.18
CA GLN A 190 -10.66 19.06 9.31
C GLN A 190 -10.72 19.75 7.96
N VAL A 191 -10.21 19.09 6.91
CA VAL A 191 -10.15 19.64 5.56
C VAL A 191 -11.43 19.25 4.81
N PRO A 192 -12.35 20.20 4.53
CA PRO A 192 -13.55 19.89 3.79
C PRO A 192 -13.22 19.61 2.33
N TYR A 193 -13.93 18.66 1.73
CA TYR A 193 -13.88 18.41 0.29
C TYR A 193 -15.23 17.91 -0.22
N TYR A 194 -15.40 17.90 -1.53
CA TYR A 194 -16.62 17.40 -2.15
C TYR A 194 -16.37 16.19 -3.03
N VAL A 195 -17.37 15.31 -3.09
CA VAL A 195 -17.43 14.18 -4.01
C VAL A 195 -18.62 14.37 -4.93
N VAL A 196 -18.35 14.42 -6.23
CA VAL A 196 -19.36 14.53 -7.29
C VAL A 196 -19.90 13.13 -7.59
N LYS A 197 -21.19 12.93 -7.34
CA LYS A 197 -21.97 11.75 -7.72
C LYS A 197 -22.88 12.12 -8.91
N PRO A 198 -23.51 11.14 -9.61
CA PRO A 198 -24.37 11.43 -10.75
C PRO A 198 -25.41 12.54 -10.50
N ASP A 199 -26.06 12.49 -9.32
CA ASP A 199 -27.22 13.33 -9.02
C ASP A 199 -26.96 14.30 -7.86
N SER A 200 -25.75 14.34 -7.30
CA SER A 200 -25.45 15.13 -6.12
C SER A 200 -23.97 15.45 -5.93
N LYS A 201 -23.70 16.52 -5.17
CA LYS A 201 -22.37 16.86 -4.66
C LYS A 201 -22.38 16.66 -3.15
N VAL A 202 -21.64 15.68 -2.65
CA VAL A 202 -21.64 15.32 -1.23
C VAL A 202 -20.42 15.93 -0.54
N LYS A 203 -20.66 16.73 0.51
CA LYS A 203 -19.59 17.26 1.36
C LYS A 203 -19.01 16.15 2.23
N ARG A 204 -17.70 16.10 2.34
CA ARG A 204 -16.91 15.20 3.19
C ARG A 204 -15.84 16.00 3.92
N THR A 205 -15.17 15.34 4.86
CA THR A 205 -14.05 15.90 5.63
C THR A 205 -12.93 14.88 5.66
N LEU A 206 -11.70 15.37 5.52
CA LEU A 206 -10.50 14.62 5.81
C LEU A 206 -9.88 15.20 7.08
N ASP A 207 -9.77 14.39 8.12
CA ASP A 207 -9.09 14.77 9.35
C ASP A 207 -7.57 14.71 9.12
N VAL A 208 -6.89 15.77 9.54
CA VAL A 208 -5.44 15.89 9.47
C VAL A 208 -4.92 16.06 10.89
N ILE A 209 -3.97 15.21 11.27
CA ILE A 209 -3.21 15.35 12.52
C ILE A 209 -1.81 15.84 12.16
N ILE A 210 -1.38 16.94 12.78
CA ILE A 210 -0.07 17.55 12.55
C ILE A 210 0.72 17.44 13.84
N LEU A 211 1.91 16.83 13.78
CA LEU A 211 2.89 16.86 14.85
C LEU A 211 4.19 17.51 14.39
N VAL A 212 4.71 18.39 15.23
CA VAL A 212 6.03 19.01 15.09
C VAL A 212 6.80 18.84 16.40
N PRO A 213 8.12 18.69 16.40
CA PRO A 213 8.91 18.75 17.62
C PRO A 213 8.64 20.05 18.40
N LYS A 214 8.62 19.98 19.73
CA LYS A 214 8.49 21.19 20.56
C LYS A 214 9.66 22.16 20.37
N HIS A 215 10.82 21.61 19.99
CA HIS A 215 12.02 22.34 19.62
C HIS A 215 12.44 21.85 18.23
N PHE A 216 12.02 22.56 17.20
CA PHE A 216 12.33 22.21 15.82
C PHE A 216 13.78 22.59 15.52
N VAL A 217 14.57 21.65 15.00
CA VAL A 217 15.99 21.84 14.64
C VAL A 217 16.22 21.27 13.26
N GLY A 218 16.01 22.10 12.24
CA GLY A 218 16.29 21.76 10.85
C GLY A 218 17.78 21.88 10.49
N THR A 219 18.23 21.12 9.50
CA THR A 219 19.60 21.25 8.96
C THR A 219 19.68 22.54 8.14
N PRO A 220 20.57 23.50 8.44
CA PRO A 220 20.69 24.73 7.66
C PRO A 220 21.02 24.44 6.20
N ILE A 221 20.40 25.18 5.28
CA ILE A 221 20.82 25.21 3.89
C ILE A 221 22.11 26.01 3.84
N SER A 222 23.24 25.33 3.72
CA SER A 222 24.50 26.02 3.46
C SER A 222 24.42 26.65 2.08
N GLU A 223 24.42 27.99 2.00
CA GLU A 223 24.63 28.69 0.73
C GLU A 223 26.01 28.30 0.21
N LYS A 224 26.03 27.41 -0.80
CA LYS A 224 27.21 27.04 -1.62
C LYS A 224 28.49 26.77 -0.83
N THR A 225 28.69 25.52 -0.43
CA THR A 225 30.03 24.94 -0.55
C THR A 225 30.13 24.34 -1.95
N PRO A 226 31.03 24.83 -2.84
CA PRO A 226 31.35 24.13 -4.08
C PRO A 226 31.66 22.67 -3.76
N PRO A 227 31.30 21.71 -4.62
CA PRO A 227 31.60 20.31 -4.37
C PRO A 227 33.11 20.16 -4.19
N GLU A 228 33.54 19.93 -2.95
CA GLU A 228 34.90 19.52 -2.66
C GLU A 228 35.08 18.15 -3.30
N SER A 229 35.91 18.10 -4.33
CA SER A 229 36.30 16.92 -5.07
C SER A 229 36.80 15.86 -4.08
N GLN A 230 35.92 14.94 -3.66
CA GLN A 230 36.36 13.79 -2.88
C GLN A 230 37.33 12.95 -3.73
N PRO A 231 38.59 12.76 -3.30
CA PRO A 231 39.49 11.84 -3.98
C PRO A 231 38.93 10.41 -3.82
N MET A 232 38.86 9.70 -4.95
CA MET A 232 38.39 8.32 -5.03
C MET A 232 39.10 7.44 -3.99
N ALA A 233 38.35 6.98 -2.98
CA ALA A 233 38.81 5.95 -2.07
C ALA A 233 38.79 4.59 -2.79
N SER A 234 39.90 3.87 -2.68
CA SER A 234 40.16 2.56 -3.29
C SER A 234 39.16 1.48 -2.85
N PRO A 235 38.90 0.46 -3.69
CA PRO A 235 37.95 -0.61 -3.37
C PRO A 235 38.45 -1.52 -2.24
N PRO A 236 37.55 -2.06 -1.38
CA PRO A 236 37.92 -2.94 -0.28
C PRO A 236 38.31 -4.36 -0.75
N PRO A 237 39.18 -5.06 -0.01
CA PRO A 237 39.65 -6.40 -0.34
C PRO A 237 38.58 -7.48 -0.14
N LYS A 238 38.62 -8.50 -1.01
CA LYS A 238 37.71 -9.66 -1.05
C LYS A 238 37.88 -10.57 0.17
N THR A 239 36.79 -10.86 0.85
CA THR A 239 36.69 -11.87 1.92
C THR A 239 36.63 -13.30 1.34
N PRO A 240 37.32 -14.30 1.91
CA PRO A 240 37.29 -15.68 1.45
C PRO A 240 36.00 -16.45 1.86
N PRO A 241 35.71 -17.61 1.25
CA PRO A 241 34.44 -18.32 1.36
C PRO A 241 34.27 -19.06 2.69
N ARG A 242 33.03 -19.08 3.19
CA ARG A 242 32.61 -19.77 4.42
C ARG A 242 32.30 -21.25 4.14
N GLU A 243 32.91 -22.14 4.91
CA GLU A 243 32.73 -23.60 4.85
C GLU A 243 31.30 -24.05 5.25
N LYS A 244 30.82 -25.10 4.56
CA LYS A 244 29.56 -25.82 4.85
C LYS A 244 29.77 -26.86 5.97
N PRO A 245 28.96 -26.90 7.04
CA PRO A 245 28.90 -28.06 7.91
C PRO A 245 27.98 -29.17 7.33
N LYS A 246 28.44 -30.40 7.57
CA LYS A 246 27.94 -31.69 7.08
C LYS A 246 26.66 -32.16 7.78
N ASN A 247 25.91 -32.95 7.01
CA ASN A 247 24.73 -33.74 7.32
C ASN A 247 24.83 -34.59 8.60
N ALA A 248 23.73 -34.66 9.37
CA ALA A 248 23.45 -35.72 10.34
C ALA A 248 22.17 -36.47 9.93
N SER A 249 22.33 -37.77 9.70
CA SER A 249 21.31 -38.74 9.27
C SER A 249 20.48 -39.18 10.47
N TRP A 250 19.15 -39.12 10.34
CA TRP A 250 18.13 -39.43 11.36
C TRP A 250 17.18 -40.54 10.89
N ILE A 251 17.76 -41.56 10.27
CA ILE A 251 17.08 -42.79 9.86
C ILE A 251 17.30 -43.78 11.02
N PRO A 252 16.38 -43.88 12.01
CA PRO A 252 15.34 -44.91 11.93
C PRO A 252 14.07 -44.64 12.80
N ILE A 253 13.33 -43.54 12.59
CA ILE A 253 12.02 -43.30 13.26
C ILE A 253 10.81 -43.48 12.30
N ILE A 254 11.08 -43.65 11.00
CA ILE A 254 10.06 -43.58 9.94
C ILE A 254 9.17 -44.84 9.82
N LEU A 255 9.55 -46.00 10.37
CA LEU A 255 8.81 -47.24 10.09
C LEU A 255 7.56 -47.47 10.96
N LEU A 256 7.42 -46.82 12.12
CA LEU A 256 6.27 -47.05 13.02
C LEU A 256 5.06 -46.13 12.73
N PHE A 257 5.24 -45.02 12.01
CA PHE A 257 4.16 -44.09 11.64
C PHE A 257 3.39 -44.49 10.38
N ILE A 258 3.93 -45.39 9.55
CA ILE A 258 3.37 -45.71 8.24
C ILE A 258 2.10 -46.57 8.34
N ILE A 259 1.96 -47.43 9.35
CA ILE A 259 0.81 -48.36 9.43
C ILE A 259 -0.43 -47.68 10.04
N GLY A 260 -0.26 -46.71 10.96
CA GLY A 260 -1.38 -45.93 11.53
C GLY A 260 -1.93 -44.85 10.58
N ALA A 261 -1.11 -44.32 9.68
CA ALA A 261 -1.50 -43.29 8.72
C ALA A 261 -2.35 -43.81 7.56
N VAL A 262 -2.17 -45.08 7.14
CA VAL A 262 -2.89 -45.62 5.98
C VAL A 262 -4.39 -45.82 6.27
N PHE A 263 -4.77 -46.15 7.52
CA PHE A 263 -6.18 -46.34 7.87
C PHE A 263 -6.95 -45.03 8.08
N THR A 264 -6.29 -43.96 8.54
CA THR A 264 -6.91 -42.61 8.63
C THR A 264 -6.96 -41.92 7.26
N MET A 265 -5.99 -42.17 6.38
CA MET A 265 -5.93 -41.51 5.07
C MET A 265 -7.01 -41.99 4.09
N VAL A 266 -7.50 -43.25 4.19
CA VAL A 266 -8.56 -43.75 3.29
C VAL A 266 -9.95 -43.25 3.68
N PHE A 267 -10.23 -43.06 4.97
CA PHE A 267 -11.55 -42.59 5.43
C PHE A 267 -11.75 -41.07 5.30
N VAL A 268 -10.67 -40.28 5.39
CA VAL A 268 -10.73 -38.82 5.16
C VAL A 268 -10.74 -38.48 3.67
N LYS A 269 -10.24 -39.37 2.79
CA LYS A 269 -10.16 -39.11 1.34
C LYS A 269 -11.48 -39.03 0.60
N THR A 270 -12.50 -39.70 1.11
CA THR A 270 -13.80 -39.81 0.44
C THR A 270 -14.83 -38.79 0.94
N TRP A 271 -14.59 -38.10 2.06
CA TRP A 271 -15.60 -37.21 2.65
C TRP A 271 -15.22 -35.72 2.69
N LEU A 272 -13.94 -35.34 2.49
CA LEU A 272 -13.48 -33.96 2.66
C LEU A 272 -12.67 -33.37 1.49
N PHE A 273 -12.47 -34.10 0.37
CA PHE A 273 -11.64 -33.59 -0.72
C PHE A 273 -12.46 -32.77 -1.73
N PRO A 274 -12.24 -31.44 -1.82
CA PRO A 274 -12.98 -30.58 -2.73
C PRO A 274 -12.60 -30.94 -4.17
N GLN A 275 -13.61 -31.24 -4.99
CA GLN A 275 -13.45 -31.71 -6.38
C GLN A 275 -12.46 -30.87 -7.20
N PRO A 276 -11.70 -31.46 -8.14
CA PRO A 276 -10.77 -30.68 -8.97
C PRO A 276 -11.52 -29.56 -9.71
N LEU A 277 -10.91 -28.38 -9.72
CA LEU A 277 -11.45 -27.18 -10.35
C LEU A 277 -10.68 -26.97 -11.65
N SER A 278 -11.38 -26.80 -12.77
CA SER A 278 -10.76 -26.39 -14.03
C SER A 278 -11.18 -24.96 -14.36
N VAL A 279 -10.22 -24.15 -14.80
CA VAL A 279 -10.49 -22.81 -15.33
C VAL A 279 -10.06 -22.75 -16.78
N THR A 280 -10.96 -22.29 -17.64
CA THR A 280 -10.66 -22.01 -19.04
C THR A 280 -10.44 -20.50 -19.18
N ILE A 281 -9.31 -20.09 -19.77
CA ILE A 281 -8.95 -18.67 -19.95
C ILE A 281 -8.76 -18.39 -21.45
N ASN A 282 -9.75 -17.77 -22.08
CA ASN A 282 -9.76 -17.26 -23.48
C ASN A 282 -9.30 -18.26 -24.58
N ARG A 283 -10.07 -18.39 -25.67
CA ARG A 283 -9.71 -19.28 -26.79
C ARG A 283 -8.59 -18.76 -27.69
N GLU A 284 -8.27 -17.45 -27.63
CA GLU A 284 -7.40 -16.78 -28.61
C GLU A 284 -6.08 -16.24 -28.03
N HIS A 285 -5.89 -16.24 -26.71
CA HIS A 285 -4.74 -15.60 -26.04
C HIS A 285 -4.02 -16.56 -25.09
N SER A 286 -2.71 -16.39 -24.92
CA SER A 286 -1.88 -17.28 -24.07
C SER A 286 -1.52 -16.59 -22.74
N TYR A 287 -1.67 -17.31 -21.62
CA TYR A 287 -1.43 -16.81 -20.26
C TYR A 287 -0.55 -17.78 -19.47
N VAL A 288 0.20 -17.30 -18.49
CA VAL A 288 1.02 -18.18 -17.65
C VAL A 288 0.63 -18.04 -16.19
N LEU A 289 0.28 -19.17 -15.56
CA LEU A 289 0.12 -19.25 -14.11
C LEU A 289 1.44 -19.63 -13.47
N ARG A 290 2.11 -18.66 -12.85
CA ARG A 290 3.34 -18.93 -12.09
C ARG A 290 2.98 -19.21 -10.63
N GLY A 291 3.18 -20.47 -10.23
CA GLY A 291 3.11 -20.92 -8.84
C GLY A 291 4.37 -20.56 -8.04
N LYS A 292 4.37 -20.91 -6.76
CA LYS A 292 5.46 -20.57 -5.82
C LYS A 292 6.78 -21.34 -6.05
N ASN A 293 6.86 -22.24 -7.05
CA ASN A 293 8.08 -22.83 -7.66
C ASN A 293 7.72 -23.69 -8.91
N GLU A 294 7.45 -23.04 -10.05
CA GLU A 294 7.37 -23.61 -11.44
C GLU A 294 6.31 -24.71 -11.70
N GLY A 295 5.27 -24.60 -12.53
CA GLY A 295 4.67 -23.58 -13.40
C GLY A 295 3.58 -24.31 -14.22
N ILE A 296 2.36 -23.77 -14.31
CA ILE A 296 1.34 -24.25 -15.26
C ILE A 296 1.28 -23.22 -16.39
N VAL A 297 1.62 -23.67 -17.60
CA VAL A 297 1.52 -22.87 -18.82
C VAL A 297 0.14 -23.12 -19.40
N LEU A 298 -0.65 -22.07 -19.61
CA LEU A 298 -1.95 -22.19 -20.27
C LEU A 298 -1.86 -21.56 -21.66
N THR A 299 -1.98 -22.41 -22.68
CA THR A 299 -1.86 -22.02 -24.08
C THR A 299 -3.23 -22.10 -24.74
N GLY A 300 -4.00 -21.01 -24.69
CA GLY A 300 -5.31 -20.96 -25.34
C GLY A 300 -6.39 -21.73 -24.59
N SER A 301 -7.22 -22.51 -25.30
CA SER A 301 -8.41 -23.24 -24.81
C SER A 301 -8.15 -24.35 -23.76
N ASP A 302 -7.03 -24.31 -23.07
CA ASP A 302 -6.60 -25.33 -22.13
C ASP A 302 -7.32 -25.18 -20.78
N GLN A 303 -7.80 -26.31 -20.25
CA GLN A 303 -8.34 -26.39 -18.89
C GLN A 303 -7.21 -26.39 -17.87
N ALA A 304 -7.24 -25.43 -16.95
CA ALA A 304 -6.22 -25.27 -15.91
C ALA A 304 -6.70 -25.77 -14.56
N HIS A 305 -5.96 -26.67 -13.92
CA HIS A 305 -6.18 -26.92 -12.49
C HIS A 305 -5.54 -25.80 -11.67
N ILE A 306 -6.34 -25.08 -10.87
CA ILE A 306 -5.80 -24.05 -9.96
C ILE A 306 -5.40 -24.72 -8.64
N PRO A 307 -4.10 -24.76 -8.29
CA PRO A 307 -3.65 -25.29 -7.01
C PRO A 307 -4.16 -24.43 -5.84
N GLU A 308 -4.05 -24.95 -4.62
CA GLU A 308 -4.25 -24.12 -3.43
C GLU A 308 -3.25 -22.95 -3.39
N GLY A 309 -3.65 -21.84 -2.77
CA GLY A 309 -2.85 -20.62 -2.68
C GLY A 309 -3.07 -19.61 -3.82
N TRP A 310 -2.32 -18.51 -3.78
CA TRP A 310 -2.37 -17.45 -4.78
C TRP A 310 -1.42 -17.74 -5.94
N HIS A 311 -1.93 -17.60 -7.16
CA HIS A 311 -1.19 -17.82 -8.41
C HIS A 311 -1.27 -16.58 -9.29
N ARG A 312 -0.13 -16.13 -9.83
CA ARG A 312 -0.09 -14.93 -10.68
C ARG A 312 -0.66 -15.20 -12.06
N VAL A 313 -1.48 -14.29 -12.55
CA VAL A 313 -1.96 -14.23 -13.93
C VAL A 313 -1.08 -13.26 -14.70
N VAL A 314 -0.37 -13.78 -15.70
CA VAL A 314 0.56 -13.01 -16.52
C VAL A 314 0.05 -12.91 -17.94
N LEU A 315 -0.11 -11.69 -18.46
CA LEU A 315 -0.32 -11.44 -19.89
C LEU A 315 0.97 -11.73 -20.65
N ARG A 316 0.90 -12.60 -21.66
CA ARG A 316 2.01 -12.79 -22.61
C ARG A 316 2.05 -11.62 -23.60
N GLY A 317 3.21 -11.00 -23.67
CA GLY A 317 3.57 -9.88 -24.52
C GLY A 317 5.00 -9.46 -24.21
N LEU A 318 5.58 -8.55 -25.01
CA LEU A 318 6.80 -7.83 -24.66
C LEU A 318 6.38 -6.41 -24.26
N PRO A 319 6.45 -6.02 -22.97
CA PRO A 319 6.89 -6.80 -21.80
C PRO A 319 5.83 -7.77 -21.24
N GLN A 320 6.28 -8.79 -20.49
CA GLN A 320 5.37 -9.68 -19.73
C GLN A 320 4.80 -8.93 -18.53
N ARG A 321 3.48 -9.04 -18.31
CA ARG A 321 2.78 -8.23 -17.29
C ARG A 321 1.99 -9.10 -16.34
N VAL A 322 2.30 -9.04 -15.04
CA VAL A 322 1.43 -9.60 -14.00
C VAL A 322 0.26 -8.64 -13.84
N VAL A 323 -0.96 -9.13 -14.06
CA VAL A 323 -2.18 -8.30 -13.99
C VAL A 323 -3.10 -8.69 -12.85
N ALA A 324 -2.98 -9.91 -12.35
CA ALA A 324 -3.78 -10.38 -11.24
C ALA A 324 -3.13 -11.53 -10.49
N ARG A 325 -3.71 -11.87 -9.34
CA ARG A 325 -3.57 -13.16 -8.70
C ARG A 325 -4.91 -13.85 -8.64
N ILE A 326 -4.91 -15.16 -8.79
CA ILE A 326 -6.09 -15.99 -8.60
C ILE A 326 -5.87 -16.99 -7.48
N ARG A 327 -6.93 -17.28 -6.73
CA ARG A 327 -6.92 -18.31 -5.70
C ARG A 327 -8.26 -19.03 -5.69
N ARG A 328 -8.22 -20.34 -5.45
CA ARG A 328 -9.40 -21.15 -5.21
C ARG A 328 -10.09 -20.75 -3.90
N GLN A 329 -11.42 -20.61 -3.93
CA GLN A 329 -12.25 -20.43 -2.74
C GLN A 329 -13.43 -21.42 -2.81
N GLN A 330 -14.03 -21.78 -1.67
CA GLN A 330 -14.96 -22.92 -1.57
C GLN A 330 -15.99 -23.01 -2.71
N ALA A 331 -16.59 -21.88 -3.12
CA ALA A 331 -17.64 -21.81 -4.14
C ALA A 331 -17.16 -21.34 -5.54
N GLY A 332 -15.85 -21.20 -5.79
CA GLY A 332 -15.32 -20.74 -7.07
C GLY A 332 -13.87 -20.24 -7.00
N ILE A 333 -13.58 -19.10 -7.63
CA ILE A 333 -12.25 -18.46 -7.61
C ILE A 333 -12.37 -16.99 -7.26
N ILE A 334 -11.35 -16.46 -6.60
CA ILE A 334 -11.18 -15.02 -6.41
C ILE A 334 -10.06 -14.53 -7.32
N VAL A 335 -10.32 -13.46 -8.07
CA VAL A 335 -9.37 -12.76 -8.93
C VAL A 335 -9.06 -11.41 -8.30
N ARG A 336 -7.82 -11.21 -7.86
CA ARG A 336 -7.34 -9.97 -7.26
C ARG A 336 -6.44 -9.24 -8.25
N ALA A 337 -6.71 -7.98 -8.52
CA ALA A 337 -5.87 -7.17 -9.40
C ALA A 337 -4.45 -7.00 -8.82
N GLU A 338 -3.42 -7.11 -9.65
CA GLU A 338 -2.02 -6.87 -9.27
C GLU A 338 -1.41 -5.98 -10.36
N ASN A 339 -1.08 -4.72 -10.02
CA ASN A 339 -0.63 -3.70 -10.98
C ASN A 339 -1.62 -3.37 -12.11
N SER A 340 -2.90 -3.69 -11.93
CA SER A 340 -3.98 -3.29 -12.83
C SER A 340 -5.26 -3.05 -12.04
N ASN A 341 -6.34 -2.72 -12.74
CA ASN A 341 -7.72 -2.75 -12.25
C ASN A 341 -8.50 -3.82 -13.01
N ILE A 342 -9.53 -4.40 -12.40
CA ILE A 342 -10.45 -5.34 -13.04
C ILE A 342 -11.73 -4.58 -13.37
N ARG A 343 -12.24 -4.67 -14.61
CA ARG A 343 -13.58 -4.17 -14.96
C ARG A 343 -14.48 -5.32 -15.41
N VAL A 344 -15.69 -5.36 -14.86
CA VAL A 344 -16.75 -6.32 -15.22
C VAL A 344 -18.05 -5.53 -15.36
N SER A 345 -18.68 -5.60 -16.54
CA SER A 345 -19.96 -4.91 -16.82
C SER A 345 -19.93 -3.43 -16.38
N ASP A 346 -18.92 -2.68 -16.83
CA ASP A 346 -18.66 -1.26 -16.51
C ASP A 346 -18.31 -0.93 -15.05
N MET A 347 -18.30 -1.90 -14.15
CA MET A 347 -17.89 -1.74 -12.76
C MET A 347 -16.42 -2.10 -12.58
N THR A 348 -15.68 -1.31 -11.79
CA THR A 348 -14.26 -1.55 -11.50
C THR A 348 -14.10 -2.19 -10.12
N TYR A 349 -13.26 -3.22 -10.04
CA TYR A 349 -13.00 -4.05 -8.87
C TYR A 349 -11.50 -4.18 -8.61
N ASN A 350 -11.13 -4.19 -7.33
CA ASN A 350 -9.81 -4.66 -6.88
C ASN A 350 -9.78 -6.19 -6.72
N GLU A 351 -10.93 -6.78 -6.38
CA GLU A 351 -11.15 -8.22 -6.28
C GLU A 351 -12.49 -8.57 -6.90
N TYR A 352 -12.53 -9.62 -7.72
CA TYR A 352 -13.75 -10.13 -8.32
C TYR A 352 -13.87 -11.63 -8.06
N PHE A 353 -15.01 -12.06 -7.53
CA PHE A 353 -15.28 -13.46 -7.22
C PHE A 353 -16.13 -14.08 -8.33
N LEU A 354 -15.65 -15.17 -8.93
CA LEU A 354 -16.40 -15.98 -9.89
C LEU A 354 -16.87 -17.26 -9.22
N ARG A 355 -18.16 -17.55 -9.26
CA ARG A 355 -18.73 -18.81 -8.76
C ARG A 355 -18.53 -19.95 -9.76
N TYR A 356 -18.69 -21.18 -9.28
CA TYR A 356 -18.75 -22.35 -10.16
C TYR A 356 -19.87 -22.24 -11.20
N GLY A 357 -19.55 -22.60 -12.44
CA GLY A 357 -20.47 -22.53 -13.57
C GLY A 357 -20.65 -21.11 -14.12
N GLU A 358 -20.02 -20.10 -13.51
CA GLU A 358 -20.02 -18.75 -14.05
C GLU A 358 -18.91 -18.57 -15.08
N ARG A 359 -19.27 -17.78 -16.09
CA ARG A 359 -18.37 -17.24 -17.11
C ARG A 359 -18.42 -15.73 -16.99
N ALA A 360 -17.26 -15.09 -16.87
CA ALA A 360 -17.17 -13.64 -16.81
C ALA A 360 -16.08 -13.14 -17.77
N GLU A 361 -16.39 -12.03 -18.44
CA GLU A 361 -15.41 -11.25 -19.20
C GLU A 361 -14.82 -10.19 -18.26
N LEU A 362 -13.54 -10.35 -17.94
CA LEU A 362 -12.79 -9.42 -17.12
C LEU A 362 -11.92 -8.54 -18.03
N GLU A 363 -12.13 -7.23 -17.98
CA GLU A 363 -11.22 -6.27 -18.63
C GLU A 363 -10.16 -5.81 -17.60
N PHE A 364 -8.92 -6.24 -17.80
CA PHE A 364 -7.78 -5.71 -17.06
C PHE A 364 -7.30 -4.43 -17.71
N PHE A 365 -7.09 -3.38 -16.94
CA PHE A 365 -6.56 -2.12 -17.47
C PHE A 365 -5.65 -1.41 -16.48
N GLY A 366 -4.70 -0.65 -17.02
CA GLY A 366 -3.72 0.10 -16.26
C GLY A 366 -3.03 1.15 -17.13
N ASN A 367 -2.18 1.95 -16.51
CA ASN A 367 -1.31 2.89 -17.21
C ASN A 367 0.13 2.38 -17.08
N GLU A 368 0.84 2.30 -18.19
CA GLU A 368 2.23 1.83 -18.23
C GLU A 368 3.15 2.98 -18.65
N LEU A 369 4.24 3.14 -17.89
CA LEU A 369 5.35 4.00 -18.27
C LEU A 369 6.34 3.14 -19.06
N LEU A 370 6.11 3.00 -20.37
CA LEU A 370 6.96 2.21 -21.27
C LEU A 370 8.36 2.82 -21.39
N GLU A 371 8.46 4.15 -21.35
CA GLU A 371 9.72 4.89 -21.21
C GLU A 371 9.48 6.15 -20.36
N PRO A 372 10.45 6.59 -19.54
CA PRO A 372 10.29 7.78 -18.69
C PRO A 372 9.94 9.07 -19.45
N SER A 373 10.28 9.13 -20.73
CA SER A 373 10.07 10.25 -21.65
C SER A 373 8.71 10.23 -22.37
N LEU A 374 8.02 9.08 -22.38
CA LEU A 374 6.75 8.93 -23.08
C LEU A 374 5.58 9.11 -22.11
N PRO A 375 4.46 9.72 -22.56
CA PRO A 375 3.26 9.81 -21.76
C PRO A 375 2.77 8.39 -21.38
N PRO A 376 2.18 8.20 -20.18
CA PRO A 376 1.67 6.89 -19.77
C PRO A 376 0.72 6.36 -20.84
N GLN A 377 1.03 5.18 -21.37
CA GLN A 377 0.14 4.54 -22.32
C GLN A 377 -0.84 3.68 -21.53
N GLY A 378 -2.12 4.03 -21.65
CA GLY A 378 -3.20 3.21 -21.12
C GLY A 378 -3.25 1.90 -21.91
N TRP A 379 -3.28 0.78 -21.20
CA TRP A 379 -3.50 -0.53 -21.81
C TRP A 379 -4.78 -1.15 -21.26
N ARG A 380 -5.42 -1.96 -22.10
CA ARG A 380 -6.62 -2.73 -21.74
C ARG A 380 -6.51 -4.10 -22.37
N GLN A 381 -6.82 -5.13 -21.60
CA GLN A 381 -6.85 -6.51 -22.07
C GLN A 381 -8.10 -7.19 -21.52
N ARG A 382 -8.94 -7.68 -22.43
CA ARG A 382 -10.10 -8.49 -22.08
C ARG A 382 -9.69 -9.94 -21.93
N VAL A 383 -10.20 -10.57 -20.88
CA VAL A 383 -9.90 -11.94 -20.49
C VAL A 383 -11.20 -12.59 -20.09
N GLU A 384 -11.61 -13.59 -20.84
CA GLU A 384 -12.75 -14.40 -20.49
C GLU A 384 -12.31 -15.55 -19.59
N ILE A 385 -12.96 -15.67 -18.43
CA ILE A 385 -12.70 -16.70 -17.45
C ILE A 385 -13.98 -17.50 -17.24
N GLU A 386 -13.90 -18.82 -17.46
CA GLU A 386 -14.98 -19.76 -17.16
C GLU A 386 -14.52 -20.73 -16.07
N VAL A 387 -15.32 -20.87 -15.01
CA VAL A 387 -15.03 -21.74 -13.86
C VAL A 387 -15.85 -23.02 -13.97
N ASN A 388 -15.22 -24.10 -14.41
CA ASN A 388 -15.89 -25.37 -14.63
C ASN A 388 -15.72 -26.32 -13.44
N ARG A 389 -16.79 -27.07 -13.13
CA ARG A 389 -16.68 -28.25 -12.25
C ARG A 389 -16.15 -29.40 -13.08
N VAL A 390 -15.05 -30.01 -12.64
CA VAL A 390 -14.56 -31.24 -13.28
C VAL A 390 -15.51 -32.37 -12.88
N GLN A 391 -16.38 -32.77 -13.82
CA GLN A 391 -17.13 -34.01 -13.68
C GLN A 391 -16.12 -35.17 -13.73
N ARG A 392 -16.09 -35.99 -12.69
CA ARG A 392 -15.26 -37.20 -12.63
C ARG A 392 -15.94 -38.34 -13.37
#